data_AF-W2CPW9-F1
#
_entry.id   AF-W2CPW9-F1
#
_cell.length_a   1.000
_cell.length_b   1.000
_cell.length_c   1.000
_cell.angle_alpha   90.00
_cell.angle_beta   90.00
_cell.angle_gamma   90.00
#
_symmetry.space_group_name_H-M   'P 1'
#
loop_
_entity.id
_entity.type
_entity.pdbx_description
1 polymer ?
#
loop_
_entity_poly.entity_id
_entity_poly.type
_entity_poly.pdbx_seq_one_letter_code
_entity_poly.pdbx_strand_id
1 'polypeptide(L)' 'MADPRVIIGPIDHREPSDTAMPLPLRRLHHVAVIASDYRRSLQFYTDVLGLTLRAEHYRADRQSYKADLALGDTYVVE' A
#
# COMPACT_ATOMS: atom_id res chain seq x y z
N MET A 1 -21.71 -37.76 -3.92
CA MET A 1 -20.25 -37.60 -3.68
C MET A 1 -19.99 -36.10 -3.70
N ALA A 2 -19.79 -35.46 -2.54
CA ALA A 2 -19.71 -34.01 -2.40
C ALA A 2 -18.27 -33.51 -2.53
N ASP A 3 -18.08 -32.37 -3.21
CA ASP A 3 -16.80 -31.68 -3.47
C ASP A 3 -16.29 -30.94 -2.20
N PRO A 4 -15.04 -31.16 -1.75
CA PRO A 4 -14.54 -30.67 -0.46
C PRO A 4 -13.74 -29.37 -0.56
N ARG A 5 -14.28 -28.28 -1.14
CA ARG A 5 -13.57 -26.98 -1.14
C ARG A 5 -14.48 -25.76 -0.93
N VAL A 6 -13.97 -24.88 -0.06
CA VAL A 6 -14.38 -23.51 0.27
C VAL A 6 -15.35 -23.38 1.47
N ILE A 7 -14.77 -23.37 2.67
CA ILE A 7 -15.36 -22.73 3.86
C ILE A 7 -15.03 -21.23 3.77
N ILE A 8 -15.87 -20.45 3.11
CA ILE A 8 -15.96 -19.01 3.33
C ILE A 8 -17.44 -18.77 3.64
N GLY A 9 -17.76 -18.27 4.84
CA GLY A 9 -19.14 -17.95 5.21
C GLY A 9 -19.76 -16.91 4.27
N PRO A 10 -21.10 -16.71 4.31
CA PRO A 10 -21.77 -15.76 3.43
C PRO A 10 -21.20 -14.36 3.66
N ILE A 11 -20.64 -13.77 2.61
CA ILE A 11 -20.35 -12.34 2.56
C ILE A 11 -21.72 -11.65 2.54
N ASP A 12 -22.04 -10.90 3.59
CA ASP A 12 -23.29 -10.14 3.68
C ASP A 12 -23.28 -9.02 2.62
N HIS A 13 -23.88 -9.28 1.47
CA HIS A 13 -24.15 -8.31 0.42
C HIS A 13 -25.36 -7.46 0.84
N ARG A 14 -25.21 -6.61 1.87
CA ARG A 14 -26.17 -5.54 2.12
C ARG A 14 -26.13 -4.56 0.95
N GLU A 15 -27.16 -4.57 0.11
CA GLU A 15 -27.38 -3.56 -0.92
C GLU A 15 -27.42 -2.17 -0.26
N PRO A 16 -26.57 -1.21 -0.68
CA PRO A 16 -26.58 0.13 -0.11
C PRO A 16 -27.93 0.78 -0.41
N SER A 17 -28.66 1.20 0.62
CA SER A 17 -29.88 1.98 0.47
C SER A 17 -29.61 3.23 -0.39
N ASP A 18 -30.50 3.51 -1.35
CA ASP A 18 -30.45 4.52 -2.43
C ASP A 18 -30.12 5.99 -2.05
N THR A 19 -29.71 6.30 -0.82
CA THR A 19 -29.46 7.68 -0.34
C THR A 19 -27.96 8.01 -0.20
N ALA A 20 -27.05 7.06 -0.35
CA ALA A 20 -25.61 7.34 -0.35
C ALA A 20 -24.98 6.86 -1.66
N MET A 21 -24.92 7.73 -2.67
CA MET A 21 -24.04 7.47 -3.81
C MET A 21 -22.60 7.35 -3.30
N PRO A 22 -21.93 6.20 -3.50
CA PRO A 22 -20.56 6.05 -3.05
C PRO A 22 -19.66 7.07 -3.75
N LEU A 23 -18.78 7.73 -2.99
CA LEU A 23 -17.77 8.60 -3.57
C LEU A 23 -16.80 7.73 -4.38
N PRO A 24 -16.73 7.89 -5.70
CA PRO A 24 -15.94 6.99 -6.53
C PRO A 24 -14.44 7.22 -6.28
N LEU A 25 -13.73 6.16 -5.89
CA LEU A 25 -12.27 6.17 -5.81
C LEU A 25 -11.70 6.23 -7.23
N ARG A 26 -10.90 7.26 -7.52
CA ARG A 26 -10.34 7.49 -8.87
C ARG A 26 -8.99 6.82 -9.09
N ARG A 27 -8.09 6.93 -8.10
CA ARG A 27 -6.70 6.45 -8.18
C ARG A 27 -6.11 6.36 -6.77
N LEU A 28 -5.18 5.43 -6.55
CA LEU A 28 -4.27 5.46 -5.40
C LEU A 28 -3.20 6.53 -5.63
N HIS A 29 -3.13 7.54 -4.77
CA HIS A 29 -2.20 8.65 -4.95
C HIS A 29 -0.76 8.24 -4.59
N HIS A 30 -0.55 7.74 -3.38
CA HIS A 30 0.64 7.04 -2.88
C HIS A 30 0.23 6.24 -1.63
N VAL A 31 1.12 5.39 -1.12
CA VAL A 31 0.95 4.62 0.10
C VAL A 31 2.09 4.93 1.06
N ALA A 32 1.76 5.33 2.29
CA ALA A 32 2.76 5.49 3.34
C ALA A 32 2.96 4.16 4.11
N VAL A 33 4.21 3.76 4.30
CA VAL A 33 4.62 2.52 4.96
C VAL A 33 5.53 2.84 6.14
N ILE A 34 5.09 2.46 7.33
CA ILE A 34 5.94 2.52 8.53
C ILE A 34 6.62 1.16 8.67
N ALA A 35 7.94 1.15 8.47
CA ALA A 35 8.76 -0.05 8.57
C ALA A 35 9.65 -0.03 9.83
N SER A 36 9.87 -1.21 10.43
CA SER A 36 10.79 -1.38 11.55
C SER A 36 12.25 -1.54 11.11
N ASP A 37 12.50 -2.11 9.93
CA ASP A 37 13.82 -2.24 9.32
C ASP A 37 13.85 -1.47 7.99
N TYR A 38 14.34 -0.23 8.06
CA TYR A 38 14.39 0.66 6.91
C TYR A 38 15.23 0.10 5.76
N ARG A 39 16.39 -0.50 6.04
CA ARG A 39 17.31 -0.97 4.99
C ARG A 39 16.71 -2.15 4.24
N ARG A 40 16.15 -3.11 4.97
CA ARG A 40 15.47 -4.26 4.37
C ARG A 40 14.27 -3.83 3.54
N SER A 41 13.47 -2.89 4.04
CA SER A 41 12.34 -2.34 3.30
C SER A 41 12.78 -1.61 2.05
N LEU A 42 13.79 -0.74 2.15
CA LEU A 42 14.32 0.00 1.00
C LEU A 42 14.78 -0.95 -0.11
N GLN A 43 15.60 -1.96 0.21
CA GLN A 43 16.03 -2.99 -0.75
C GLN A 43 14.87 -3.73 -1.40
N PHE A 44 13.85 -4.10 -0.61
CA PHE A 44 12.68 -4.74 -1.18
C PHE A 44 11.99 -3.84 -2.22
N TYR A 45 11.78 -2.58 -1.87
CA TYR A 45 11.11 -1.63 -2.77
C TYR A 45 11.95 -1.28 -3.99
N THR A 46 13.27 -1.14 -3.86
CA THR A 46 14.15 -0.77 -4.99
C THR A 46 14.58 -1.97 -5.82
N ASP A 47 15.04 -3.04 -5.19
CA ASP A 47 15.74 -4.13 -5.88
C ASP A 47 14.77 -5.23 -6.31
N VAL A 48 13.76 -5.51 -5.49
CA VAL A 48 12.76 -6.56 -5.78
C VAL A 48 11.61 -5.99 -6.61
N LEU A 49 11.09 -4.82 -6.23
CA LEU A 49 9.96 -4.19 -6.93
C LEU A 49 10.37 -3.19 -8.02
N GLY A 50 11.64 -2.79 -8.09
CA GLY A 50 12.14 -1.89 -9.14
C GLY A 50 11.75 -0.42 -8.95
N LEU A 51 11.35 0.01 -7.74
CA LEU A 51 11.06 1.41 -7.46
C LEU A 51 12.34 2.24 -7.41
N THR A 52 12.25 3.50 -7.84
CA THR A 52 13.36 4.44 -7.82
C THR A 52 13.29 5.31 -6.57
N LEU A 53 14.38 5.39 -5.82
CA LEU A 53 14.54 6.34 -4.72
C LEU A 53 14.65 7.76 -5.28
N ARG A 54 13.70 8.63 -4.90
CA ARG A 54 13.66 10.04 -5.32
C ARG A 54 14.23 10.97 -4.26
N ALA A 55 13.94 10.71 -2.99
CA ALA A 55 14.48 11.47 -1.88
C ALA A 55 14.64 10.58 -0.64
N GLU A 56 15.62 10.89 0.19
CA GLU A 56 15.86 10.22 1.47
C GLU A 56 16.17 11.29 2.52
N HIS A 57 15.50 11.19 3.67
CA HIS A 57 15.63 12.14 4.77
C HIS A 57 15.80 11.43 6.10
N TYR A 58 16.90 11.73 6.80
CA TYR A 58 17.06 11.33 8.20
C TYR A 58 16.26 12.27 9.10
N ARG A 59 15.44 11.69 9.98
CA ARG A 59 14.57 12.39 10.96
C ARG A 59 15.17 12.22 12.35
N ALA A 60 16.01 13.17 12.77
CA ALA A 60 16.76 13.09 14.02
C ALA A 60 15.87 12.86 15.25
N ASP A 61 14.76 13.60 15.38
CA ASP A 61 13.82 13.49 16.51
C ASP A 61 13.20 12.09 16.64
N ARG A 62 13.16 11.35 15.54
CA ARG A 62 12.58 10.00 15.47
C ARG A 62 13.61 8.91 15.23
N GLN A 63 14.90 9.28 15.16
CA GLN A 63 16.01 8.40 14.82
C GLN A 63 15.72 7.44 13.66
N SER A 64 15.02 7.93 12.62
CA SER A 64 14.51 7.10 11.52
C SER A 64 14.73 7.78 10.17
N TYR A 65 14.66 6.99 9.10
CA TYR A 65 14.72 7.49 7.72
C TYR A 65 13.31 7.57 7.12
N LYS A 66 13.12 8.50 6.18
CA LYS A 66 11.97 8.58 5.27
C LYS A 66 12.51 8.49 3.85
N ALA A 67 11.92 7.64 3.01
CA ALA A 67 12.28 7.52 1.60
C ALA A 67 11.06 7.80 0.73
N ASP A 68 11.19 8.69 -0.25
CA ASP A 68 10.17 8.87 -1.28
C ASP A 68 10.51 7.99 -2.49
N LEU A 69 9.62 7.08 -2.85
CA LEU A 69 9.83 6.05 -3.87
C LEU A 69 8.85 6.20 -5.04
N ALA A 70 9.37 6.04 -6.25
CA ALA A 70 8.62 6.22 -7.49
C ALA A 70 8.62 4.97 -8.39
N LEU A 71 7.50 4.75 -9.10
CA LEU A 71 7.39 3.83 -10.22
C LEU A 71 7.45 4.64 -11.51
N GLY A 72 8.59 4.58 -12.21
CA GLY A 72 8.90 5.54 -13.27
C GLY A 72 8.88 6.97 -12.73
N ASP A 73 8.05 7.83 -13.31
CA ASP A 73 7.89 9.22 -12.88
C ASP A 73 6.77 9.45 -11.86
N THR A 74 6.07 8.39 -11.45
CA THR A 74 4.97 8.49 -10.49
C THR A 74 5.45 8.17 -9.09
N TYR A 75 5.31 9.12 -8.16
CA TYR A 75 5.52 8.89 -6.74
C TYR A 75 4.41 7.99 -6.16
N VAL A 76 4.78 6.89 -5.49
CA VAL A 76 3.83 5.84 -5.09
C VAL A 76 4.02 5.31 -3.67
N VAL A 77 5.21 5.40 -3.07
CA VAL A 77 5.46 4.88 -1.70
C VAL A 77 6.30 5.90 -0.91
N GLU A 78 5.97 6.10 0.38
CA GLU A 78 6.81 6.80 1.38
C GLU A 78 6.94 6.09 2.72
#